data_AF-A0A9X2IT22-F1
#
_entry.id   AF-A0A9X2IT22-F1
#
_cell.length_a   1.000
_cell.length_b   1.000
_cell.length_c   1.000
_cell.angle_alpha   90.00
_cell.angle_beta   90.00
_cell.angle_gamma   90.00
#
_symmetry.space_group_name_H-M   'P 1'
#
loop_
_entity.id
_entity.type
_entity.pdbx_description
1 polymer ?
#
loop_
_entity_poly.entity_id
_entity_poly.type
_entity_poly.pdbx_seq_one_letter_code
_entity_poly.pdbx_strand_id
1 'polypeptide(L)'
;MSTTDLDVATSRAAAAMDPAREEKDARTLSLFREAADADGAEGDRIRERIVLDHLGLAEAMARRVSRGGGAGGDWADLRQVAYVGLVKAARRFAPERGDSFAAFAVPTITGDLAVGRVAPELLR
;
A
#
# COMPACT_ATOMS: atom_id res chain seq x y z
N MET A 1 3.09 42.43 12.77
CA MET A 1 4.19 41.47 13.04
C MET A 1 3.64 40.08 12.74
N SER A 2 3.93 39.58 11.53
CA SER A 2 3.52 38.25 11.03
C SER A 2 4.59 37.24 11.43
N THR A 3 4.24 36.21 12.19
CA THR A 3 5.16 35.13 12.59
C THR A 3 4.61 33.74 12.26
N THR A 4 3.63 33.63 11.36
CA THR A 4 3.03 32.32 11.00
C THR A 4 3.50 31.79 9.63
N ASP A 5 4.36 32.51 8.91
CA ASP A 5 4.83 32.09 7.58
C ASP A 5 5.99 31.07 7.61
N LEU A 6 6.58 30.78 8.78
CA LEU A 6 7.78 29.92 8.86
C LEU A 6 7.50 28.41 9.00
N ASP A 7 6.30 27.99 9.41
CA ASP A 7 5.93 26.56 9.53
C ASP A 7 5.27 25.97 8.27
N VAL A 8 4.67 26.81 7.42
CA VAL A 8 4.02 26.36 6.16
C VAL A 8 5.06 25.99 5.09
N ALA A 9 6.25 26.61 5.14
CA ALA A 9 7.35 26.33 4.21
C ALA A 9 8.02 24.97 4.46
N THR A 10 8.11 24.52 5.72
CA THR A 10 8.59 23.17 6.08
C THR A 10 7.66 22.07 5.55
N SER A 11 6.37 22.40 5.33
CA SER A 11 5.29 21.45 5.04
C SER A 11 4.95 21.31 3.54
N ARG A 12 5.33 22.27 2.68
CA ARG A 12 4.93 22.26 1.27
C ARG A 12 6.01 21.73 0.31
N ALA A 13 7.25 21.59 0.78
CA ALA A 13 8.43 21.19 0.02
C ALA A 13 9.37 20.25 0.79
N ALA A 14 8.87 19.45 1.73
CA ALA A 14 9.60 18.30 2.25
C ALA A 14 9.33 17.08 1.37
N ALA A 15 10.05 16.72 0.33
CA ALA A 15 11.17 17.22 -0.47
C ALA A 15 10.91 16.57 -1.86
N ALA A 16 11.74 16.78 -2.89
CA ALA A 16 11.76 15.85 -4.04
C ALA A 16 11.67 14.41 -3.50
N MET A 17 10.72 13.60 -3.98
CA MET A 17 10.49 12.27 -3.38
C MET A 17 11.86 11.58 -3.27
N ASP A 18 12.16 10.99 -2.11
CA ASP A 18 13.41 10.23 -1.90
C ASP A 18 13.73 9.47 -3.19
N PRO A 19 14.88 9.71 -3.85
CA PRO A 19 15.15 9.14 -5.17
C PRO A 19 15.00 7.62 -5.16
N ALA A 20 15.26 6.96 -4.03
CA ALA A 20 15.03 5.54 -3.86
C ALA A 20 13.54 5.14 -3.91
N ARG A 21 12.65 6.00 -3.41
CA ARG A 21 11.20 5.83 -3.48
C ARG A 21 10.66 6.10 -4.88
N GLU A 22 11.12 7.17 -5.55
CA GLU A 22 10.78 7.43 -6.97
C GLU A 22 11.19 6.25 -7.84
N GLU A 23 12.42 5.76 -7.65
CA GLU A 23 12.94 4.63 -8.40
C GLU A 23 12.15 3.34 -8.11
N LYS A 24 11.78 3.09 -6.84
CA LYS A 24 10.91 1.96 -6.49
C LYS A 24 9.55 2.06 -7.15
N ASP A 25 8.93 3.23 -7.14
CA ASP A 25 7.62 3.45 -7.76
C ASP A 25 7.72 3.25 -9.28
N ALA A 26 8.75 3.81 -9.94
CA ALA A 26 8.98 3.63 -11.37
C ALA A 26 9.22 2.15 -11.76
N ARG A 27 10.02 1.41 -10.97
CA ARG A 27 10.20 -0.03 -11.17
C ARG A 27 8.89 -0.78 -11.01
N THR A 28 8.11 -0.45 -9.98
CA THR A 28 6.80 -1.08 -9.71
C THR A 28 5.81 -0.82 -10.85
N LEU A 29 5.75 0.41 -11.38
CA LEU A 29 4.93 0.74 -12.55
C LEU A 29 5.35 -0.05 -13.79
N SER A 30 6.65 -0.21 -14.00
CA SER A 30 7.17 -1.00 -15.13
C SER A 30 6.73 -2.46 -15.06
N LEU A 31 6.75 -3.06 -13.87
CA LEU A 31 6.23 -4.40 -13.64
C LEU A 31 4.71 -4.50 -13.87
N PHE A 32 3.93 -3.48 -13.48
CA PHE A 32 2.50 -3.48 -13.77
C PHE A 32 2.18 -3.38 -15.26
N ARG A 33 3.00 -2.66 -16.03
CA ARG A 33 2.87 -2.60 -17.50
C ARG A 33 3.20 -3.95 -18.12
N GLU A 34 4.31 -4.58 -17.71
CA GLU A 34 4.67 -5.93 -18.12
C GLU A 34 3.54 -6.95 -17.81
N ALA A 35 2.93 -6.85 -16.63
CA ALA A 35 1.81 -7.69 -16.22
C ALA A 35 0.49 -7.42 -16.98
N ALA A 36 0.35 -6.26 -17.62
CA ALA A 36 -0.80 -5.92 -18.44
C ALA A 36 -0.66 -6.43 -19.88
N ASP A 37 0.59 -6.48 -20.38
CA ASP A 37 0.92 -6.98 -21.71
C ASP A 37 1.07 -8.52 -21.75
N ALA A 38 1.35 -9.14 -20.60
CA ALA A 38 1.50 -10.58 -20.46
C ALA A 38 0.16 -11.34 -20.50
N ASP A 39 0.21 -12.65 -20.81
CA ASP A 39 -0.95 -13.52 -20.69
C ASP A 39 -1.43 -13.69 -19.24
N GLY A 40 -2.62 -14.28 -19.06
CA GLY A 40 -3.26 -14.36 -17.75
C GLY A 40 -2.37 -14.95 -16.64
N ALA A 41 -1.63 -16.04 -16.92
CA ALA A 41 -0.84 -16.72 -15.91
C ALA A 41 0.50 -16.02 -15.62
N GLU A 42 1.15 -15.46 -16.64
CA GLU A 42 2.37 -14.67 -16.45
C GLU A 42 2.06 -13.32 -15.78
N GLY A 43 1.01 -12.63 -16.22
CA GLY A 43 0.57 -11.37 -15.62
C GLY A 43 0.21 -11.52 -14.14
N ASP A 44 -0.41 -12.64 -13.75
CA ASP A 44 -0.69 -12.95 -12.35
C ASP A 44 0.59 -13.20 -11.54
N ARG A 45 1.57 -13.93 -12.09
CA ARG A 45 2.88 -14.13 -11.45
C ARG A 45 3.64 -12.83 -11.23
N ILE A 46 3.60 -11.91 -12.20
CA ILE A 46 4.23 -10.59 -12.05
C ILE A 46 3.51 -9.78 -10.96
N ARG A 47 2.17 -9.80 -10.93
CA ARG A 47 1.39 -9.14 -9.86
C ARG A 47 1.70 -9.74 -8.48
N GLU A 48 1.88 -11.05 -8.37
CA GLU A 48 2.31 -11.72 -7.13
C GLU A 48 3.69 -11.21 -6.66
N ARG A 49 4.66 -11.09 -7.57
CA ARG A 49 5.97 -10.50 -7.24
C ARG A 49 5.83 -9.09 -6.69
N ILE A 50 4.99 -8.26 -7.31
CA ILE A 50 4.73 -6.90 -6.82
C ILE A 50 4.12 -6.92 -5.41
N VAL A 51 3.19 -7.84 -5.12
CA VAL A 51 2.64 -8.02 -3.77
C VAL A 51 3.74 -8.34 -2.77
N LEU A 52 4.64 -9.28 -3.10
CA LEU A 52 5.76 -9.67 -2.24
C LEU A 52 6.69 -8.48 -1.93
N ASP A 53 6.99 -7.65 -2.93
CA ASP A 53 7.84 -6.44 -2.80
C ASP A 53 7.20 -5.32 -1.92
N HIS A 54 5.91 -5.47 -1.60
CA HIS A 54 5.12 -4.51 -0.84
C HIS A 54 4.57 -5.05 0.49
N LEU A 55 4.95 -6.27 0.91
CA LEU A 55 4.52 -6.82 2.21
C LEU A 55 4.89 -5.91 3.39
N GLY A 56 6.08 -5.30 3.35
CA GLY A 56 6.52 -4.36 4.39
C GLY A 56 5.62 -3.13 4.54
N LEU A 57 5.01 -2.65 3.45
CA LEU A 57 4.03 -1.56 3.49
C LEU A 57 2.78 -2.01 4.25
N ALA A 58 2.22 -3.18 3.90
CA ALA A 58 1.05 -3.73 4.56
C ALA A 58 1.29 -3.98 6.05
N GLU A 59 2.46 -4.52 6.41
CA GLU A 59 2.86 -4.73 7.81
C GLU A 59 3.00 -3.44 8.60
N ALA A 60 3.62 -2.41 8.01
CA ALA A 60 3.74 -1.10 8.66
C ALA A 60 2.35 -0.49 8.95
N MET A 61 1.42 -0.63 8.01
CA MET A 61 0.04 -0.16 8.16
C MET A 61 -0.70 -0.92 9.27
N ALA A 62 -0.66 -2.26 9.26
CA ALA A 62 -1.26 -3.09 10.31
C ALA A 62 -0.70 -2.76 11.71
N ARG A 63 0.62 -2.60 11.81
CA ARG A 63 1.31 -2.25 13.06
C ARG A 63 0.92 -0.85 13.56
N ARG A 64 0.74 0.12 12.66
CA ARG A 64 0.26 1.47 13.01
C ARG A 64 -1.13 1.42 13.62
N VAL A 65 -2.04 0.64 13.02
CA VAL A 65 -3.42 0.47 13.53
C VAL A 65 -3.42 -0.25 14.88
N SER A 66 -2.64 -1.32 15.03
CA SER A 66 -2.52 -2.08 16.29
C SER A 66 -2.09 -1.19 17.47
N ARG A 67 -1.19 -0.22 17.26
CA ARG A 67 -0.75 0.73 18.30
C ARG A 67 -1.74 1.87 18.59
N GLY A 68 -2.68 2.12 17.68
CA GLY A 68 -3.54 3.32 17.67
C GLY A 68 -4.77 3.27 18.57
N GLY A 69 -4.97 2.20 19.36
CA GLY A 69 -6.01 2.11 20.39
C GLY A 69 -7.48 2.00 19.90
N GLY A 70 -7.78 2.33 18.65
CA GLY A 70 -9.17 2.45 18.16
C GLY A 70 -9.79 1.19 17.55
N ALA A 71 -8.99 0.25 17.01
CA ALA A 71 -9.52 -0.92 16.29
C ALA A 71 -9.42 -2.24 17.07
N GLY A 72 -8.70 -2.28 18.21
CA GLY A 72 -8.66 -3.44 19.11
C GLY A 72 -8.53 -4.78 18.40
N GLY A 73 -7.47 -4.98 17.61
CA GLY A 73 -7.22 -6.24 16.90
C GLY A 73 -5.83 -6.78 17.20
N ASP A 74 -5.69 -8.10 17.25
CA ASP A 74 -4.36 -8.72 17.34
C ASP A 74 -3.53 -8.36 16.10
N TRP A 75 -2.22 -8.23 16.29
CA TRP A 75 -1.31 -7.89 15.20
C TRP A 75 -1.36 -8.90 14.06
N ALA A 76 -1.52 -10.20 14.36
CA ALA A 76 -1.58 -11.23 13.32
C ALA A 76 -2.81 -11.06 12.43
N ASP A 77 -3.96 -10.78 13.04
CA ASP A 77 -5.23 -10.56 12.35
C ASP A 77 -5.18 -9.33 11.46
N LEU A 78 -4.71 -8.20 11.99
CA LEU A 78 -4.56 -6.95 11.23
C LEU A 78 -3.58 -7.13 10.07
N ARG A 79 -2.50 -7.90 10.26
CA ARG A 79 -1.53 -8.20 9.19
C ARG A 79 -2.18 -9.01 8.07
N GLN A 80 -3.01 -9.99 8.40
CA GLN A 80 -3.75 -10.76 7.40
C GLN A 80 -4.71 -9.87 6.60
N VAL A 81 -5.46 -9.02 7.28
CA VAL A 81 -6.35 -8.05 6.61
C VAL A 81 -5.57 -7.12 5.69
N ALA A 82 -4.42 -6.62 6.13
CA ALA A 82 -3.57 -5.76 5.31
C ALA A 82 -3.02 -6.47 4.07
N TYR A 83 -2.62 -7.74 4.18
CA TYR A 83 -2.18 -8.53 3.02
C TYR A 83 -3.32 -8.78 2.02
N VAL A 84 -4.52 -9.10 2.50
CA VAL A 84 -5.69 -9.24 1.62
C VAL A 84 -5.99 -7.93 0.90
N GLY A 85 -5.92 -6.80 1.60
CA GLY A 85 -6.07 -5.47 1.00
C GLY A 85 -4.99 -5.17 -0.04
N LEU A 86 -3.75 -5.56 0.21
CA LEU A 86 -2.64 -5.40 -0.72
C LEU A 86 -2.84 -6.23 -2.00
N VAL A 87 -3.26 -7.50 -1.89
CA VAL A 87 -3.58 -8.36 -3.04
C VAL A 87 -4.71 -7.76 -3.86
N LYS A 88 -5.79 -7.29 -3.21
CA LYS A 88 -6.89 -6.59 -3.91
C LYS A 88 -6.40 -5.33 -4.62
N ALA A 89 -5.51 -4.56 -3.99
CA ALA A 89 -4.93 -3.37 -4.61
C ALA A 89 -4.12 -3.75 -5.85
N ALA A 90 -3.25 -4.76 -5.78
CA ALA A 90 -2.45 -5.22 -6.92
C ALA A 90 -3.33 -5.70 -8.09
N ARG A 91 -4.46 -6.35 -7.81
CA ARG A 91 -5.42 -6.80 -8.84
C ARG A 91 -6.19 -5.66 -9.52
N ARG A 92 -6.33 -4.51 -8.86
CA ARG A 92 -7.16 -3.39 -9.34
C ARG A 92 -6.36 -2.19 -9.82
N PHE A 93 -5.05 -2.18 -9.54
CA PHE A 93 -4.18 -1.10 -9.94
C PHE A 93 -4.00 -1.08 -11.46
N ALA A 94 -4.06 0.12 -12.01
CA ALA A 94 -3.97 0.41 -13.42
C ALA A 94 -2.83 1.44 -13.61
N PRO A 95 -1.65 1.05 -14.15
CA PRO A 95 -0.47 1.92 -14.25
C PRO A 95 -0.66 3.12 -15.17
N GLU A 96 -1.71 3.14 -16.00
CA GLU A 96 -2.12 4.25 -16.84
C GLU A 96 -2.99 5.28 -16.10
N ARG A 97 -3.48 4.95 -14.90
CA ARG A 97 -4.36 5.81 -14.08
C ARG A 97 -3.69 6.36 -12.82
N GLY A 98 -2.42 6.02 -12.56
CA GLY A 98 -1.72 6.51 -11.39
C GLY A 98 -0.21 6.30 -11.43
N ASP A 99 0.51 7.15 -10.71
CA ASP A 99 1.97 7.23 -10.75
C ASP A 99 2.66 6.49 -9.59
N SER A 100 1.88 5.94 -8.64
CA SER A 100 2.44 5.21 -7.50
C SER A 100 1.48 4.14 -7.01
N PHE A 101 1.93 2.89 -7.04
CA PHE A 101 1.17 1.77 -6.49
C PHE A 101 0.97 1.91 -4.99
N ALA A 102 1.99 2.37 -4.25
CA ALA A 102 1.88 2.57 -2.81
C ALA A 102 0.79 3.61 -2.46
N ALA A 103 0.73 4.72 -3.20
CA ALA A 103 -0.30 5.74 -3.02
C ALA A 103 -1.71 5.20 -3.27
N PHE A 104 -1.88 4.27 -4.21
CA PHE A 104 -3.15 3.59 -4.47
C PHE A 104 -3.49 2.50 -3.43
N ALA A 105 -2.50 1.74 -3.00
CA ALA A 105 -2.68 0.62 -2.08
C ALA A 105 -3.04 1.08 -0.66
N VAL A 106 -2.44 2.18 -0.18
CA VAL A 106 -2.67 2.71 1.17
C VAL A 106 -4.15 2.94 1.50
N PRO A 107 -4.96 3.68 0.71
CA PRO A 107 -6.38 3.86 1.02
C PRO A 107 -7.18 2.55 0.94
N THR A 108 -6.82 1.64 0.02
CA THR A 108 -7.46 0.31 -0.09
C THR A 108 -7.23 -0.52 1.18
N ILE A 109 -5.97 -0.62 1.62
CA ILE A 109 -5.58 -1.35 2.84
C ILE A 109 -6.20 -0.71 4.07
N THR A 110 -6.19 0.63 4.15
CA THR A 110 -6.78 1.36 5.28
C THR A 110 -8.28 1.11 5.39
N GLY A 111 -9.00 1.08 4.27
CA GLY A 111 -10.42 0.76 4.24
C GLY A 111 -10.69 -0.66 4.76
N ASP A 112 -9.93 -1.65 4.31
CA ASP A 112 -10.06 -3.04 4.79
C ASP A 112 -9.74 -3.16 6.30
N LEU A 113 -8.70 -2.46 6.79
CA LEU A 113 -8.32 -2.43 8.21
C LEU A 113 -9.36 -1.74 9.09
N ALA A 114 -10.00 -0.66 8.62
CA ALA A 114 -11.00 0.09 9.38
C ALA A 114 -12.31 -0.70 9.57
N VAL A 115 -12.66 -1.56 8.62
CA VAL A 115 -13.86 -2.41 8.70
C VAL A 115 -13.66 -3.59 9.66
N GLY A 116 -12.40 -3.90 10.05
CA GLY A 116 -12.11 -4.91 11.07
C GLY A 116 -12.50 -6.33 10.66
N ARG A 117 -12.49 -6.69 9.36
CA ARG A 117 -12.82 -8.05 8.93
C ARG A 117 -11.68 -9.02 9.19
N VAL A 118 -11.52 -9.42 10.44
CA VAL A 118 -10.94 -10.73 10.74
C VAL A 118 -12.04 -11.73 10.43
N ALA A 119 -11.88 -12.55 9.39
CA ALA A 119 -12.78 -13.68 9.16
C ALA A 119 -12.27 -14.86 10.02
N PRO A 120 -12.95 -15.25 11.11
CA PRO A 120 -12.48 -16.34 11.96
C PRO A 120 -12.72 -17.75 11.36
N GLU A 121 -12.99 -17.87 10.06
CA GLU A 121 -13.63 -19.07 9.48
C GLU A 121 -12.70 -19.94 8.60
N LEU A 122 -11.41 -19.64 8.44
CA LEU A 122 -10.52 -20.40 7.53
C LEU A 122 -9.52 -21.33 8.23
N LEU A 123 -9.82 -21.78 9.45
CA LEU A 123 -9.07 -22.83 10.16
C LEU A 123 -9.98 -23.99 10.63
N ARG A 124 -10.89 -24.44 9.76
CA ARG A 124 -11.60 -25.72 9.92
C ARG A 124 -11.72 -26.45 8.59
#